data_AF-A0A2N5WWZ7-F1
#
_entry.id   AF-A0A2N5WWZ7-F1
#
_cell.length_a   1.000
_cell.length_b   1.000
_cell.length_c   1.000
_cell.angle_alpha   90.00
_cell.angle_beta   90.00
_cell.angle_gamma   90.00
#
_symmetry.space_group_name_H-M   'P 1'
#
loop_
_entity.id
_entity.type
_entity.pdbx_description
1 polymer ?
#
loop_
_entity_poly.entity_id
_entity_poly.type
_entity_poly.pdbx_seq_one_letter_code
_entity_poly.pdbx_strand_id
1 'polypeptide(L)'
;MDAARAFYAGREYSDCKEIRLASGSSNVVLVQGVEDIASSNPVNPQERSSAKGYVVFDVKIYDMKRYQDFMQCIKPTIEAAGGKYLVRGGEHEVIEGDWNPDRLVVFEFPSVNNAEAFYFSDTYQGGAKKIRDECSSGKVVVVEGYTDA
;
A
#
# COMPACT_ATOMS: atom_id res chain seq x y z
N MET A 1 10.21 8.52 8.27
CA MET A 1 11.26 8.08 7.33
C MET A 1 12.30 7.20 8.00
N ASP A 2 12.90 7.60 9.12
CA ASP A 2 14.03 6.86 9.70
C ASP A 2 13.69 5.49 10.25
N ALA A 3 12.52 5.31 10.87
CA ALA A 3 12.04 4.00 11.33
C ALA A 3 11.80 3.02 10.16
N ALA A 4 11.24 3.49 9.05
CA ALA A 4 11.03 2.68 7.85
C ALA A 4 12.36 2.30 7.17
N ARG A 5 13.32 3.23 7.14
CA ARG A 5 14.71 2.95 6.69
C ARG A 5 15.39 1.93 7.61
N ALA A 6 15.23 2.07 8.92
CA ALA A 6 15.81 1.18 9.93
C ALA A 6 15.23 -0.24 9.84
N PHE A 7 13.92 -0.38 9.63
CA PHE A 7 13.28 -1.67 9.36
C PHE A 7 13.78 -2.30 8.06
N TYR A 8 13.82 -1.54 6.96
CA TYR A 8 14.26 -2.05 5.64
C TYR A 8 15.74 -2.46 5.61
N ALA A 9 16.57 -1.85 6.46
CA ALA A 9 17.98 -2.18 6.66
C ALA A 9 18.21 -3.18 7.82
N GLY A 10 17.16 -3.53 8.56
CA GLY A 10 17.23 -4.33 9.77
C GLY A 10 17.32 -5.83 9.49
N ARG A 11 18.02 -6.55 10.37
CA ARG A 11 18.26 -8.00 10.24
C ARG A 11 16.99 -8.84 10.09
N GLU A 12 15.90 -8.39 10.69
CA GLU A 12 14.60 -9.09 10.64
C GLU A 12 14.00 -9.14 9.22
N TYR A 13 14.29 -8.15 8.37
CA TYR A 13 13.81 -8.11 6.98
C TYR A 13 14.86 -8.59 5.97
N SER A 14 16.15 -8.56 6.31
CA SER A 14 17.27 -8.92 5.42
C SER A 14 17.18 -10.33 4.84
N ASP A 15 16.80 -11.31 5.66
CA ASP A 15 16.73 -12.73 5.25
C ASP A 15 15.64 -12.96 4.20
N CYS A 16 14.49 -12.29 4.37
CA CYS A 16 13.39 -12.32 3.40
C CYS A 16 13.68 -11.47 2.15
N LYS A 17 14.50 -10.42 2.29
CA LYS A 17 14.83 -9.49 1.20
C LYS A 17 15.67 -10.15 0.11
N GLU A 18 16.64 -11.01 0.47
CA GLU A 18 17.43 -11.75 -0.52
C GLU A 18 16.59 -12.74 -1.32
N ILE A 19 15.74 -13.52 -0.63
CA ILE A 19 14.81 -14.47 -1.28
C ILE A 19 13.85 -13.72 -2.22
N ARG A 20 13.34 -12.56 -1.80
CA ARG A 20 12.47 -11.70 -2.61
C ARG A 20 13.18 -11.19 -3.86
N LEU A 21 14.41 -10.69 -3.74
CA LEU A 21 15.18 -10.16 -4.86
C LEU A 21 15.59 -11.25 -5.86
N ALA A 22 15.82 -12.47 -5.38
CA ALA A 22 16.18 -13.61 -6.21
C ALA A 22 14.98 -14.23 -6.97
N SER A 23 13.74 -13.95 -6.56
CA SER A 23 12.52 -14.55 -7.12
C SER A 23 11.63 -13.58 -7.92
N GLY A 24 12.00 -12.29 -8.00
CA GLY A 24 11.28 -11.31 -8.81
C GLY A 24 11.80 -9.87 -8.67
N SER A 25 11.26 -8.96 -9.49
CA SER A 25 11.54 -7.52 -9.42
C SER A 25 10.53 -6.82 -8.51
N SER A 26 10.97 -5.97 -7.58
CA SER A 26 10.05 -5.04 -6.89
C SER A 26 10.72 -3.72 -6.51
N ASN A 27 9.97 -2.63 -6.71
CA ASN A 27 10.36 -1.28 -6.33
C ASN A 27 9.88 -0.95 -4.91
N VAL A 28 10.72 -0.26 -4.15
CA VAL A 28 10.38 0.26 -2.82
C VAL A 28 10.52 1.76 -2.89
N VAL A 29 9.38 2.46 -2.87
CA VAL A 29 9.35 3.92 -2.88
C VAL A 29 9.00 4.38 -1.47
N LEU A 30 9.91 5.11 -0.86
CA LEU A 30 9.66 5.79 0.41
C LEU A 30 9.24 7.23 0.08
N VAL A 31 7.96 7.55 0.28
CA VAL A 31 7.44 8.91 0.06
C VAL A 31 7.46 9.65 1.39
N GLN A 32 8.12 10.80 1.43
CA GLN A 32 8.01 11.75 2.53
C GLN A 32 6.91 12.75 2.15
N GLY A 33 5.97 13.01 3.06
CA GLY A 33 4.97 14.06 2.85
C GLY A 33 5.65 15.38 2.55
N VAL A 34 5.07 16.18 1.65
CA VAL A 34 5.56 17.53 1.37
C VAL A 34 5.17 18.39 2.56
N GLU A 35 6.16 18.83 3.34
CA GLU A 35 5.95 19.92 4.30
C GLU A 35 5.67 21.17 3.48
N ASP A 36 4.63 21.93 3.83
CA ASP A 36 4.58 23.32 3.42
C ASP A 36 5.90 23.97 3.86
N ILE A 37 6.70 24.45 2.91
CA ILE A 37 8.02 25.07 3.15
C ILE A 37 7.87 26.36 4.02
N ALA A 38 6.64 26.73 4.39
CA ALA A 38 6.33 27.83 5.30
C ALA A 38 6.22 27.44 6.79
N SER A 39 6.16 26.16 7.16
CA SER A 39 5.95 25.75 8.56
C SER A 39 7.06 24.81 9.05
N SER A 40 8.06 25.37 9.72
CA SER A 40 9.17 24.64 10.34
C SER A 40 8.81 23.91 11.64
N ASN A 41 7.54 23.53 11.84
CA ASN A 41 7.11 22.84 13.06
C ASN A 41 7.05 21.33 12.83
N PRO A 42 7.66 20.52 13.73
CA PRO A 42 7.55 19.06 13.63
C PRO A 42 6.07 18.65 13.75
N VAL A 43 5.59 17.89 12.76
CA VAL A 43 4.22 17.34 12.76
C VAL A 43 3.99 16.57 14.06
N ASN A 44 2.97 16.99 14.79
CA ASN A 44 2.58 16.35 16.04
C ASN A 44 2.14 14.90 15.74
N PRO A 45 2.62 13.87 16.47
CA PRO A 45 2.13 12.50 16.32
C PRO A 45 0.59 12.37 16.37
N GLN A 46 -0.11 13.29 17.05
CA GLN A 46 -1.58 13.38 17.02
C GLN A 46 -2.14 13.84 15.67
N GLU A 47 -1.48 14.74 14.94
CA GLU A 47 -1.94 15.23 13.62
C GLU A 47 -1.80 14.18 12.52
N ARG A 48 -0.73 13.38 12.60
CA ARG A 48 -0.51 12.18 11.75
C ARG A 48 -1.67 11.17 11.85
N SER A 49 -2.35 11.15 12.99
CA SER A 49 -3.52 10.32 13.24
C SER A 49 -4.79 10.84 12.57
N SER A 50 -4.80 12.07 12.06
CA SER A 50 -5.99 12.73 11.48
C SER A 50 -5.95 12.80 9.94
N ALA A 51 -4.75 12.80 9.35
CA ALA A 51 -4.56 12.78 7.90
C ALA A 51 -5.01 11.44 7.29
N LYS A 52 -5.73 11.51 6.16
CA LYS A 52 -6.25 10.31 5.45
C LYS A 52 -5.10 9.36 5.09
N GLY A 53 -5.41 8.08 4.99
CA GLY A 53 -4.46 7.07 4.53
C GLY A 53 -4.84 6.58 3.14
N TYR A 54 -3.86 6.43 2.25
CA TYR A 54 -4.08 5.85 0.94
C TYR A 54 -3.25 4.59 0.76
N VAL A 55 -3.85 3.54 0.21
CA VAL A 55 -3.11 2.35 -0.21
C VAL A 55 -3.23 2.22 -1.72
N VAL A 56 -2.10 2.29 -2.42
CA VAL A 56 -2.03 2.20 -3.88
C VAL A 56 -1.42 0.85 -4.25
N PHE A 57 -2.09 0.14 -5.15
CA PHE A 57 -1.63 -1.10 -5.73
C PHE A 57 -1.44 -0.96 -7.24
N ASP A 58 -0.33 -1.50 -7.72
CA ASP A 58 -0.12 -1.93 -9.10
C ASP A 58 -0.09 -3.45 -9.11
N VAL A 59 -1.09 -4.10 -9.71
CA VAL A 59 -1.29 -5.55 -9.64
C VAL A 59 -1.23 -6.19 -11.02
N LYS A 60 -0.35 -7.16 -11.17
CA LYS A 60 -0.35 -8.07 -12.32
C LYS A 60 -1.07 -9.36 -11.97
N ILE A 61 -2.13 -9.69 -12.69
CA ILE A 61 -2.96 -10.87 -12.44
C ILE A 61 -2.56 -11.98 -13.42
N TYR A 62 -2.29 -13.18 -12.89
CA TYR A 62 -1.93 -14.37 -13.67
C TYR A 62 -3.10 -15.35 -13.79
N ASP A 63 -3.99 -15.39 -12.79
CA ASP A 63 -5.20 -16.21 -12.78
C ASP A 63 -6.40 -15.36 -12.31
N MET A 64 -7.21 -14.91 -13.27
CA MET A 64 -8.36 -14.06 -13.00
C MET A 64 -9.46 -14.79 -12.21
N LYS A 65 -9.62 -16.11 -12.39
CA LYS A 65 -10.66 -16.88 -11.70
C LYS A 65 -10.34 -16.96 -10.21
N ARG A 66 -9.10 -17.31 -9.86
CA ARG A 66 -8.64 -17.31 -8.47
C ARG A 66 -8.63 -15.90 -7.87
N TYR A 67 -8.31 -14.89 -8.67
CA TYR A 67 -8.34 -13.50 -8.23
C TYR A 67 -9.76 -13.01 -7.89
N GLN A 68 -10.82 -13.53 -8.56
CA GLN A 68 -12.20 -13.24 -8.20
C GLN A 68 -12.55 -13.74 -6.79
N ASP A 69 -12.06 -14.91 -6.39
CA ASP A 69 -12.24 -15.43 -5.02
C ASP A 69 -11.61 -14.45 -4.01
N PHE A 70 -10.38 -14.01 -4.27
CA PHE A 70 -9.70 -12.99 -3.45
C PHE A 70 -10.53 -11.69 -3.37
N MET A 71 -11.07 -11.20 -4.49
CA MET A 71 -11.87 -9.97 -4.54
C MET A 71 -13.14 -10.05 -3.68
N GLN A 72 -13.75 -11.23 -3.55
CA GLN A 72 -14.91 -11.43 -2.70
C GLN A 72 -14.52 -11.46 -1.21
N CYS A 73 -13.40 -12.10 -0.87
CA CYS A 73 -12.90 -12.17 0.50
C CYS A 73 -12.39 -10.83 1.03
N ILE A 74 -11.76 -10.01 0.19
CA ILE A 74 -11.05 -8.80 0.65
C ILE A 74 -11.98 -7.62 0.95
N LYS A 75 -13.13 -7.53 0.27
CA LYS A 75 -14.04 -6.38 0.39
C LYS A 75 -14.50 -6.14 1.84
N PRO A 76 -15.00 -7.15 2.59
CA PRO A 76 -15.37 -6.96 3.99
C PRO A 76 -14.20 -6.53 4.88
N THR A 77 -12.99 -7.01 4.62
CA THR A 77 -11.79 -6.63 5.39
C THR A 77 -11.43 -5.16 5.19
N ILE A 78 -11.55 -4.65 3.96
CA ILE A 78 -11.33 -3.23 3.65
C ILE A 78 -12.38 -2.37 4.37
N GLU A 79 -13.66 -2.73 4.23
CA GLU A 79 -14.79 -1.99 4.82
C GLU A 79 -14.72 -1.97 6.36
N ALA A 80 -14.35 -3.10 6.98
CA ALA A 80 -14.18 -3.19 8.44
C ALA A 80 -13.07 -2.28 8.98
N ALA A 81 -12.05 -1.99 8.17
CA ALA A 81 -10.99 -1.04 8.51
C ALA A 81 -11.34 0.42 8.16
N GLY A 82 -12.57 0.68 7.70
CA GLY A 82 -13.04 1.99 7.26
C GLY A 82 -12.56 2.39 5.87
N GLY A 83 -12.00 1.46 5.12
CA GLY A 83 -11.47 1.69 3.78
C GLY A 83 -12.58 1.79 2.73
N LYS A 84 -12.35 2.61 1.70
CA LYS A 84 -13.21 2.71 0.50
C LYS A 84 -12.37 2.68 -0.78
N TYR A 85 -12.94 2.15 -1.85
CA TYR A 85 -12.31 2.18 -3.17
C TYR A 85 -12.41 3.57 -3.78
N LEU A 86 -11.28 4.12 -4.24
CA LEU A 86 -11.23 5.29 -5.12
C LEU A 86 -10.96 4.90 -6.57
N VAL A 87 -10.03 3.96 -6.77
CA VAL A 87 -9.69 3.38 -8.08
C VAL A 87 -9.75 1.86 -7.96
N ARG A 88 -10.32 1.18 -8.96
CA ARG A 88 -10.48 -0.29 -8.95
C ARG A 88 -10.20 -0.91 -10.32
N GLY A 89 -9.08 -0.51 -10.92
CA GLY A 89 -8.54 -1.05 -12.17
C GLY A 89 -9.40 -0.74 -13.38
N GLY A 90 -9.85 0.51 -13.47
CA GLY A 90 -10.40 1.08 -14.71
C GLY A 90 -9.29 1.39 -15.72
N GLU A 91 -9.70 1.88 -16.89
CA GLU A 91 -8.76 2.38 -17.91
C GLU A 91 -7.87 3.48 -17.32
N HIS A 92 -6.60 3.47 -17.72
CA HIS A 92 -5.62 4.46 -17.30
C HIS A 92 -4.68 4.78 -18.45
N GLU A 93 -4.08 5.95 -18.39
CA GLU A 93 -3.10 6.44 -19.36
C GLU A 93 -1.83 6.84 -18.61
N VAL A 94 -0.68 6.40 -19.12
CA VAL A 94 0.63 6.84 -18.62
C VAL A 94 1.00 8.12 -19.35
N ILE A 95 0.90 9.25 -18.67
CA ILE A 95 1.17 10.57 -19.25
C ILE A 95 2.68 10.84 -19.40
N GLU A 96 3.49 10.36 -18.45
CA GLU A 96 4.95 10.55 -18.42
C GLU A 96 5.63 9.40 -17.67
N GLY A 97 6.88 9.08 -18.04
CA GLY A 97 7.72 8.08 -17.38
C GLY A 97 7.60 6.68 -17.98
N ASP A 98 8.27 5.72 -17.33
CA ASP A 98 8.35 4.32 -17.78
C ASP A 98 7.47 3.36 -16.95
N TRP A 99 6.72 3.89 -15.99
CA TRP A 99 5.79 3.09 -15.22
C TRP A 99 4.55 2.75 -16.04
N ASN A 100 4.40 1.47 -16.37
CA ASN A 100 3.24 0.93 -17.06
C ASN A 100 2.50 -0.08 -16.16
N PRO A 101 1.54 0.38 -15.32
CA PRO A 101 0.85 -0.51 -14.38
C PRO A 101 -0.13 -1.45 -15.10
N ASP A 102 -0.17 -2.71 -14.70
CA ASP A 102 -1.14 -3.68 -15.27
C ASP A 102 -2.57 -3.38 -14.76
N ARG A 103 -2.68 -3.06 -13.47
CA ARG A 103 -3.95 -2.75 -12.80
C ARG A 103 -3.74 -1.86 -11.60
N LEU A 104 -4.26 -0.63 -11.66
CA LEU A 104 -4.23 0.30 -10.53
C LEU A 104 -5.42 0.14 -9.60
N VAL A 105 -5.16 0.06 -8.30
CA VAL A 105 -6.20 0.09 -7.26
C VAL A 105 -5.79 1.07 -6.18
N VAL A 106 -6.72 1.92 -5.73
CA VAL A 106 -6.49 2.89 -4.67
C VAL A 106 -7.58 2.75 -3.62
N PHE A 107 -7.17 2.58 -2.36
CA PHE A 107 -8.04 2.65 -1.18
C PHE A 107 -7.79 3.95 -0.44
N GLU A 108 -8.86 4.59 0.05
CA GLU A 108 -8.77 5.65 1.06
C GLU A 108 -9.25 5.10 2.40
N PHE A 109 -8.53 5.44 3.47
CA PHE A 109 -8.82 5.14 4.86
C PHE A 109 -8.98 6.43 5.68
N PRO A 110 -9.70 6.37 6.83
CA PRO A 110 -9.93 7.53 7.68
C PRO A 110 -8.64 8.17 8.21
N SER A 111 -7.58 7.36 8.40
CA SER A 111 -6.23 7.83 8.71
C SER A 111 -5.15 6.94 8.08
N VAL A 112 -3.90 7.40 8.03
CA VAL A 112 -2.75 6.55 7.66
C VAL A 112 -2.59 5.34 8.59
N ASN A 113 -2.87 5.51 9.89
CA ASN A 113 -2.84 4.41 10.86
C ASN A 113 -3.90 3.34 10.54
N ASN A 114 -5.08 3.74 10.06
CA ASN A 114 -6.10 2.79 9.61
C ASN A 114 -5.63 2.01 8.37
N ALA A 115 -4.95 2.67 7.43
CA ALA A 115 -4.40 2.03 6.24
C ALA A 115 -3.31 1.00 6.61
N GLU A 116 -2.40 1.36 7.52
CA GLU A 116 -1.39 0.44 8.03
C GLU A 116 -2.00 -0.72 8.81
N ALA A 117 -2.95 -0.44 9.72
CA ALA A 117 -3.63 -1.47 10.49
C ALA A 117 -4.37 -2.47 9.59
N PHE A 118 -5.00 -2.01 8.51
CA PHE A 118 -5.57 -2.88 7.49
C PHE A 118 -4.49 -3.77 6.86
N TYR A 119 -3.41 -3.16 6.33
CA TYR A 119 -2.41 -3.89 5.57
C TYR A 119 -1.62 -4.88 6.43
N PHE A 120 -1.35 -4.56 7.69
CA PHE A 120 -0.60 -5.44 8.61
C PHE A 120 -1.49 -6.35 9.45
N SER A 121 -2.82 -6.30 9.28
CA SER A 121 -3.74 -7.19 10.00
C SER A 121 -3.51 -8.67 9.66
N ASP A 122 -3.74 -9.55 10.63
CA ASP A 122 -3.73 -11.01 10.42
C ASP A 122 -4.73 -11.45 9.36
N THR A 123 -5.89 -10.80 9.30
CA THR A 123 -6.92 -11.07 8.28
C THR A 123 -6.38 -10.84 6.87
N TYR A 124 -5.62 -9.75 6.67
CA TYR A 124 -4.99 -9.47 5.38
C TYR A 124 -3.74 -10.31 5.15
N GLN A 125 -2.71 -10.19 6.00
CA GLN A 125 -1.41 -10.85 5.80
C GLN A 125 -1.50 -12.38 5.93
N GLY A 126 -2.23 -12.87 6.94
CA GLY A 126 -2.35 -14.28 7.24
C GLY A 126 -3.33 -15.04 6.34
N GLY A 127 -4.29 -14.33 5.74
CA GLY A 127 -5.35 -14.89 4.90
C GLY A 127 -5.37 -14.34 3.48
N ALA A 128 -5.97 -13.16 3.28
CA ALA A 128 -6.31 -12.64 1.95
C ALA A 128 -5.09 -12.42 1.04
N LYS A 129 -3.97 -11.96 1.59
CA LYS A 129 -2.71 -11.76 0.86
C LYS A 129 -2.14 -13.07 0.31
N LYS A 130 -2.28 -14.19 1.03
CA LYS A 130 -1.79 -15.49 0.55
C LYS A 130 -2.51 -15.90 -0.75
N ILE A 131 -3.85 -15.79 -0.76
CA ILE A 131 -4.66 -16.06 -1.96
C ILE A 131 -4.25 -15.12 -3.10
N ARG A 132 -4.03 -13.83 -2.80
CA ARG A 132 -3.58 -12.85 -3.79
C ARG A 132 -2.23 -13.23 -4.39
N ASP A 133 -1.26 -13.63 -3.57
CA ASP A 133 0.09 -13.96 -4.01
C ASP A 133 0.16 -15.29 -4.80
N GLU A 134 -0.83 -16.19 -4.64
CA GLU A 134 -1.00 -17.39 -5.49
C GLU A 134 -1.39 -17.06 -6.95
N CYS A 135 -2.11 -15.95 -7.18
CA CYS A 135 -2.74 -15.64 -8.47
C CYS A 135 -2.33 -14.29 -9.08
N SER A 136 -1.49 -13.51 -8.39
CA SER A 136 -1.06 -12.19 -8.82
C SER A 136 0.23 -11.75 -8.13
N SER A 137 0.93 -10.77 -8.71
CA SER A 137 1.98 -10.01 -8.01
C SER A 137 1.54 -8.56 -7.85
N GLY A 138 1.96 -7.91 -6.76
CA GLY A 138 1.58 -6.53 -6.49
C GLY A 138 2.75 -5.66 -6.02
N LYS A 139 2.84 -4.43 -6.54
CA LYS A 139 3.58 -3.35 -5.91
C LYS A 139 2.59 -2.54 -5.08
N VAL A 140 2.88 -2.35 -3.80
CA VAL A 140 1.94 -1.73 -2.85
C VAL A 140 2.66 -0.64 -2.08
N VAL A 141 2.01 0.52 -1.96
CA VAL A 141 2.48 1.62 -1.11
C VAL A 141 1.35 2.11 -0.22
N VAL A 142 1.70 2.47 1.01
CA VAL A 142 0.84 3.23 1.91
C VAL A 142 1.34 4.67 1.89
N VAL A 143 0.43 5.63 1.71
CA VAL A 143 0.73 7.05 1.56
C VAL A 143 -0.16 7.84 2.51
N GLU A 144 0.43 8.73 3.30
CA GLU A 144 -0.31 9.69 4.11
C GLU A 144 -0.87 10.80 3.20
N GLY A 145 -2.14 11.13 3.40
CA GLY A 145 -2.84 12.18 2.69
C GLY A 145 -2.41 13.56 3.16
N TYR A 146 -2.48 14.54 2.27
CA TYR A 146 -2.31 15.93 2.64
C TYR A 146 -3.54 16.44 3.40
N THR A 147 -3.30 17.32 4.36
CA THR A 147 -4.34 18.07 5.09
C THR A 147 -4.01 19.54 5.02
N ASP A 148 -4.91 20.35 4.46
CA ASP A 148 -4.84 21.81 4.58
C ASP A 148 -5.04 22.18 6.06
N ALA A 149 -3.95 22.47 6.78
CA ALA A 149 -4.00 22.98 8.15
C ALA A 149 -3.61 24.46 8.19
#